data_AF-W2GH69-F1
#
_entry.id   AF-W2GH69-F1
#
_cell.length_a   1.000
_cell.length_b   1.000
_cell.length_c   1.000
_cell.angle_alpha   90.00
_cell.angle_beta   90.00
_cell.angle_gamma   90.00
#
_symmetry.space_group_name_H-M   'P 1'
#
loop_
_entity.id
_entity.type
_entity.pdbx_description
1 polymer ?
#
loop_
_entity_poly.entity_id
_entity_poly.type
_entity_poly.pdbx_seq_one_letter_code
_entity_poly.pdbx_strand_id
1 'polypeptide(L)'
;MAHAATKASCGVNGTASAEANPAMPNLISKIVRTTFQIKHVSTMGNLFEELCKSKTKGASTRLIEYSTSRFLSLTNAMERILLKWPAITAWYEERKQQELCANKTPTEFPLANRHGDLVHVLSVLKQIGEIKRTCQAKRPVQVEVLVKLFLARIQELNPDQPLPHYLSSDENPK
;
A
#
# COMPACT_ATOMS: atom_id res chain seq x y z
N MET A 1 -0.20 17.45 13.94
CA MET A 1 -1.51 16.81 14.25
C MET A 1 -1.93 15.76 13.21
N ALA A 2 -2.05 16.08 11.92
CA ALA A 2 -2.53 15.13 10.90
C ALA A 2 -1.80 13.76 10.90
N HIS A 3 -0.48 13.76 11.01
CA HIS A 3 0.31 12.52 10.97
C HIS A 3 0.06 11.58 12.18
N ALA A 4 -0.13 12.13 13.37
CA ALA A 4 -0.43 11.33 14.57
C ALA A 4 -1.85 10.74 14.48
N ALA A 5 -2.81 11.54 13.99
CA ALA A 5 -4.18 11.09 13.75
C ALA A 5 -4.22 9.96 12.69
N THR A 6 -3.55 10.12 11.54
CA THR A 6 -3.51 9.06 10.52
C THR A 6 -2.84 7.78 11.05
N LYS A 7 -1.76 7.91 11.82
CA LYS A 7 -1.14 6.75 12.50
C LYS A 7 -2.11 6.06 13.45
N ALA A 8 -2.85 6.81 14.26
CA ALA A 8 -3.84 6.26 15.17
C ALA A 8 -5.01 5.58 14.43
N SER A 9 -5.52 6.19 13.36
CA SER A 9 -6.57 5.58 12.53
C SER A 9 -6.11 4.32 11.81
N CYS A 10 -4.81 4.21 11.47
CA CYS A 10 -4.23 3.02 10.86
C CYS A 10 -3.71 1.98 11.87
N GLY A 11 -4.00 2.15 13.17
CA GLY A 11 -3.65 1.14 14.18
C GLY A 11 -2.17 1.10 14.57
N VAL A 12 -1.36 2.10 14.19
CA VAL A 12 0.10 2.12 14.39
C VAL A 12 0.56 3.04 15.52
N ASN A 13 -0.36 3.54 16.35
CA ASN A 13 -0.06 4.43 17.48
C ASN A 13 -0.40 3.78 18.84
N GLY A 14 0.14 2.59 19.10
CA GLY A 14 -0.04 1.85 20.35
C GLY A 14 -1.11 0.77 20.30
N THR A 15 -1.26 0.00 21.39
CA THR A 15 -2.15 -1.18 21.48
C THR A 15 -3.62 -0.82 21.32
N ALA A 16 -4.10 0.21 22.01
CA ALA A 16 -5.49 0.67 21.90
C ALA A 16 -5.88 1.07 20.46
N SER A 17 -4.95 1.67 19.73
CA SER A 17 -5.15 2.03 18.31
C SER A 17 -5.21 0.78 17.42
N ALA A 18 -4.35 -0.21 17.69
CA ALA A 18 -4.36 -1.48 16.97
C ALA A 18 -5.62 -2.31 17.24
N GLU A 19 -6.16 -2.27 18.46
CA GLU A 19 -7.43 -2.94 18.83
C GLU A 19 -8.63 -2.30 18.15
N ALA A 20 -8.64 -0.97 17.98
CA ALA A 20 -9.71 -0.25 17.29
C ALA A 20 -9.72 -0.48 15.77
N ASN A 21 -8.56 -0.80 15.18
CA ASN A 21 -8.44 -1.15 13.76
C ASN A 21 -7.41 -2.27 13.57
N PRO A 22 -7.76 -3.53 13.85
CA PRO A 22 -6.80 -4.65 13.76
C PRO A 22 -6.48 -5.02 12.31
N ALA A 23 -7.34 -4.67 11.35
CA ALA A 23 -7.17 -4.99 9.95
C ALA A 23 -5.96 -4.26 9.32
N MET A 24 -5.75 -2.98 9.66
CA MET A 24 -4.66 -2.19 9.09
C MET A 24 -3.26 -2.65 9.54
N PRO A 25 -2.97 -2.87 10.83
CA PRO A 25 -1.71 -3.45 11.29
C PRO A 25 -1.47 -4.85 10.71
N ASN A 26 -2.51 -5.66 10.53
CA ASN A 26 -2.38 -6.96 9.87
C ASN A 26 -1.99 -6.82 8.38
N LEU A 27 -2.57 -5.87 7.66
CA LEU A 27 -2.18 -5.59 6.28
C LEU A 27 -0.74 -5.08 6.21
N ILE A 28 -0.36 -4.19 7.11
CA ILE A 28 1.01 -3.65 7.23
C ILE A 28 2.01 -4.77 7.52
N SER A 29 1.71 -5.69 8.43
CA SER A 29 2.63 -6.80 8.75
C SER A 29 2.82 -7.73 7.55
N LYS A 30 1.77 -7.97 6.76
CA LYS A 30 1.85 -8.73 5.49
C LYS A 30 2.68 -8.00 4.42
N ILE A 31 2.58 -6.68 4.32
CA ILE A 31 3.43 -5.84 3.45
C ILE A 31 4.91 -5.99 3.84
N VAL A 32 5.22 -5.84 5.13
CA VAL A 32 6.59 -5.95 5.66
C VAL A 32 7.14 -7.35 5.41
N ARG A 33 6.36 -8.40 5.73
CA ARG A 33 6.76 -9.79 5.51
C ARG A 33 7.03 -10.10 4.05
N THR A 34 6.16 -9.67 3.14
CA THR A 34 6.33 -9.86 1.70
C THR A 34 7.62 -9.20 1.20
N THR A 35 7.86 -7.96 1.63
CA THR A 35 9.06 -7.19 1.25
C THR A 35 10.33 -7.86 1.79
N PHE A 36 10.29 -8.35 3.03
CA PHE A 36 11.40 -9.05 3.66
C PHE A 36 11.72 -10.37 2.94
N GLN A 37 10.71 -11.20 2.65
CA GLN A 37 10.87 -12.48 1.96
C GLN A 37 11.50 -12.31 0.58
N ILE A 38 11.07 -11.31 -0.19
CA ILE A 38 11.64 -11.05 -1.53
C ILE A 38 13.08 -10.53 -1.45
N LYS A 39 13.39 -9.69 -0.46
CA LYS A 39 14.74 -9.10 -0.32
C LYS A 39 15.78 -10.09 0.22
N HIS A 40 15.41 -10.89 1.21
CA HIS A 40 16.38 -11.64 2.02
C HIS A 40 16.52 -13.11 1.61
N VAL A 41 15.69 -13.61 0.70
CA VAL A 41 15.92 -14.95 0.18
C VAL A 41 16.97 -14.90 -0.94
N SER A 42 18.22 -15.13 -0.55
CA SER A 42 19.38 -15.23 -1.45
C SER A 42 19.26 -16.38 -2.46
N THR A 43 18.42 -17.39 -2.17
CA THR A 43 18.34 -18.65 -2.94
C THR A 43 17.89 -18.46 -4.38
N MET A 44 17.16 -17.38 -4.70
CA MET A 44 16.69 -17.10 -6.07
C MET A 44 17.45 -15.99 -6.78
N GLY A 45 18.58 -15.53 -6.22
CA GLY A 45 19.45 -14.54 -6.87
C GLY A 45 18.70 -13.29 -7.34
N ASN A 46 18.90 -12.90 -8.60
CA ASN A 46 18.27 -11.74 -9.25
C ASN A 46 16.89 -12.04 -9.86
N LEU A 47 16.26 -13.19 -9.57
CA LEU A 47 14.99 -13.60 -10.20
C LEU A 47 13.91 -12.51 -10.07
N PHE A 48 13.76 -11.90 -8.90
CA PHE A 48 12.77 -10.85 -8.71
C PHE A 48 13.04 -9.63 -9.60
N GLU A 49 14.31 -9.30 -9.80
CA GLU A 49 14.71 -8.19 -10.67
C GLU A 49 14.40 -8.49 -12.14
N GLU A 50 14.68 -9.70 -12.61
CA GLU A 50 14.31 -10.14 -13.97
C GLU A 50 12.80 -10.23 -14.18
N LEU A 51 12.05 -10.71 -13.17
CA LEU A 51 10.58 -10.69 -13.18
C LEU A 51 10.05 -9.26 -13.21
N CYS A 52 10.69 -8.31 -12.53
CA CYS A 52 10.33 -6.90 -12.62
C CYS A 52 10.55 -6.36 -14.05
N LYS A 53 11.69 -6.64 -14.68
CA LYS A 53 11.98 -6.18 -16.05
C LYS A 53 10.99 -6.74 -17.08
N SER A 54 10.56 -7.99 -16.90
CA SER A 54 9.68 -8.68 -17.86
C SER A 54 8.18 -8.45 -17.62
N LYS A 55 7.73 -8.34 -16.36
CA LYS A 55 6.29 -8.34 -16.01
C LYS A 55 5.77 -7.02 -15.45
N THR A 56 6.64 -6.05 -15.16
CA THR A 56 6.22 -4.77 -14.54
C THR A 56 6.62 -3.59 -15.41
N LYS A 57 5.76 -2.55 -15.43
CA LYS A 57 6.10 -1.29 -16.10
C LYS A 57 7.00 -0.46 -15.18
N GLY A 58 8.09 0.06 -15.73
CA GLY A 58 8.99 1.00 -15.05
C GLY A 58 10.39 0.46 -14.78
N ALA A 59 11.36 1.37 -14.64
CA ALA A 59 12.79 1.05 -14.59
C ALA A 59 13.26 0.41 -13.27
N SER A 60 12.53 0.62 -12.18
CA SER A 60 13.03 0.20 -10.88
C SER A 60 12.67 -1.23 -10.56
N THR A 61 13.62 -2.03 -10.10
CA THR A 61 13.50 -3.49 -9.87
C THR A 61 13.34 -3.86 -8.40
N ARG A 62 13.31 -2.86 -7.50
CA ARG A 62 13.35 -3.06 -6.03
C ARG A 62 12.04 -2.71 -5.34
N LEU A 63 11.73 -3.42 -4.26
CA LEU A 63 10.70 -3.05 -3.29
C LEU A 63 11.25 -2.07 -2.23
N ILE A 64 10.39 -1.18 -1.77
CA ILE A 64 10.72 -0.17 -0.76
C ILE A 64 10.50 -0.78 0.62
N GLU A 65 11.45 -0.55 1.53
CA GLU A 65 11.28 -0.98 2.91
C GLU A 65 10.30 -0.06 3.64
N TYR A 66 9.38 -0.68 4.36
CA TYR A 66 8.43 0.04 5.18
C TYR A 66 8.78 -0.10 6.66
N SER A 67 8.78 1.03 7.37
CA SER A 67 8.87 1.09 8.83
C SER A 67 7.76 1.99 9.34
N THR A 68 7.15 1.63 10.47
CA THR A 68 6.11 2.42 11.15
C THR A 68 6.62 3.80 11.59
N SER A 69 7.93 3.97 11.77
CA SER A 69 8.58 5.26 12.01
C SER A 69 8.38 6.22 10.84
N ARG A 70 8.33 5.71 9.60
CA ARG A 70 8.16 6.44 8.34
C ARG A 70 6.78 6.20 7.74
N PHE A 71 5.71 6.38 8.50
CA PHE A 71 4.34 6.08 8.04
C PHE A 71 3.94 6.71 6.68
N LEU A 72 4.47 7.89 6.34
CA LEU A 72 4.29 8.50 5.00
C LEU A 72 4.84 7.63 3.85
N SER A 73 5.77 6.71 4.13
CA SER A 73 6.25 5.73 3.15
C SER A 73 5.29 4.55 2.97
N LEU A 74 4.20 4.44 3.74
CA LEU A 74 3.20 3.39 3.57
C LEU A 74 2.51 3.52 2.21
N THR A 75 2.10 4.73 1.84
CA THR A 75 1.51 5.04 0.53
C THR A 75 2.45 4.59 -0.60
N ASN A 76 3.73 4.99 -0.52
CA ASN A 76 4.74 4.63 -1.51
C ASN A 76 5.01 3.12 -1.53
N ALA A 77 4.98 2.45 -0.38
CA ALA A 77 5.17 1.00 -0.28
C ALA A 77 3.99 0.24 -0.93
N MET A 78 2.76 0.67 -0.67
CA MET A 78 1.55 0.11 -1.29
C MET A 78 1.56 0.33 -2.80
N GLU A 79 1.84 1.55 -3.27
CA GLU A 79 2.00 1.85 -4.70
C GLU A 79 3.04 0.94 -5.37
N ARG A 80 4.19 0.77 -4.70
CA ARG A 80 5.29 -0.02 -5.23
C ARG A 80 4.95 -1.51 -5.31
N ILE A 81 4.24 -2.03 -4.31
CA ILE A 81 3.75 -3.42 -4.31
C ILE A 81 2.73 -3.62 -5.42
N LEU A 82 1.75 -2.72 -5.56
CA LEU A 82 0.73 -2.82 -6.61
C LEU A 82 1.35 -2.73 -8.01
N LEU A 83 2.28 -1.80 -8.23
CA LEU A 83 3.02 -1.69 -9.49
C LEU A 83 3.78 -2.99 -9.83
N LYS A 84 4.27 -3.68 -8.80
CA LYS A 84 5.07 -4.89 -8.92
C LYS A 84 4.29 -6.18 -8.73
N TRP A 85 2.97 -6.08 -8.60
CA TRP A 85 2.12 -7.22 -8.27
C TRP A 85 2.36 -8.44 -9.18
N PRO A 86 2.43 -8.29 -10.52
CA PRO A 86 2.66 -9.45 -11.40
C PRO A 86 4.01 -10.13 -11.16
N ALA A 87 5.07 -9.36 -10.86
CA ALA A 87 6.38 -9.92 -10.56
C ALA A 87 6.42 -10.57 -9.18
N ILE A 88 5.75 -9.99 -8.19
CA ILE A 88 5.61 -10.56 -6.84
C ILE A 88 4.89 -11.91 -6.92
N THR A 89 3.72 -11.96 -7.56
CA THR A 89 2.95 -13.21 -7.69
C THR A 89 3.76 -14.28 -8.41
N ALA A 90 4.40 -13.93 -9.54
CA ALA A 90 5.25 -14.87 -10.26
C ALA A 90 6.43 -15.39 -9.42
N TRP A 91 7.04 -14.53 -8.61
CA TRP A 91 8.13 -14.91 -7.72
C TRP A 91 7.70 -15.93 -6.67
N TYR A 92 6.51 -15.76 -6.06
CA TYR A 92 5.97 -16.73 -5.09
C TYR A 92 5.56 -18.04 -5.73
N GLU A 93 4.99 -18.03 -6.95
CA GLU A 93 4.66 -19.28 -7.66
C GLU A 93 5.92 -20.07 -8.01
N GLU A 94 6.96 -19.41 -8.52
CA GLU A 94 8.25 -20.05 -8.80
C GLU A 94 8.87 -20.62 -7.52
N ARG A 95 8.81 -19.87 -6.42
CA ARG A 95 9.28 -20.32 -5.12
C ARG A 95 8.57 -21.58 -4.65
N LYS A 96 7.24 -21.55 -4.70
CA LYS A 96 6.38 -22.65 -4.30
C LYS A 96 6.73 -23.90 -5.11
N GLN A 97 6.92 -23.75 -6.42
CA GLN A 97 7.33 -24.87 -7.28
C GLN A 97 8.69 -25.43 -6.87
N GLN A 98 9.69 -24.59 -6.61
CA GLN A 98 11.01 -25.03 -6.15
C GLN A 98 10.97 -25.76 -4.80
N GLU A 99 10.19 -25.25 -3.85
CA GLU A 99 10.04 -25.84 -2.52
C GLU A 99 9.32 -27.20 -2.60
N LEU A 100 8.29 -27.32 -3.45
CA LEU A 100 7.63 -28.59 -3.74
C LEU A 100 8.60 -29.61 -4.36
N CYS A 101 9.38 -29.22 -5.36
CA CYS A 101 10.40 -30.09 -5.95
C CYS A 101 11.46 -30.54 -4.93
N ALA A 102 11.74 -29.72 -3.92
CA ALA A 102 12.68 -30.03 -2.85
C ALA A 102 12.04 -30.76 -1.64
N ASN A 103 10.78 -31.22 -1.75
CA ASN A 103 10.01 -31.83 -0.66
C ASN A 103 9.93 -30.96 0.61
N LYS A 104 9.85 -29.64 0.45
CA LYS A 104 9.71 -28.66 1.54
C LYS A 104 8.31 -28.06 1.56
N THR A 105 7.86 -27.63 2.74
CA THR A 105 6.61 -26.87 2.89
C THR A 105 6.74 -25.52 2.16
N PRO A 106 5.82 -25.19 1.23
CA PRO A 106 5.90 -23.95 0.49
C PRO A 106 5.72 -22.71 1.37
N THR A 107 6.48 -21.67 1.03
CA THR A 107 6.35 -20.34 1.58
C THR A 107 5.04 -19.72 1.09
N GLU A 108 4.13 -19.43 2.02
CA GLU A 108 2.89 -18.74 1.71
C GLU A 108 3.15 -17.31 1.21
N PHE A 109 2.41 -16.87 0.19
CA PHE A 109 2.36 -15.48 -0.25
C PHE A 109 1.43 -14.66 0.67
N PRO A 110 1.96 -13.82 1.58
CA PRO A 110 1.14 -13.21 2.64
C PRO A 110 0.03 -12.27 2.12
N LEU A 111 0.18 -11.77 0.89
CA LEU A 111 -0.75 -10.82 0.26
C LEU A 111 -1.67 -11.45 -0.80
N ALA A 112 -1.64 -12.76 -1.06
CA ALA A 112 -2.33 -13.40 -2.19
C ALA A 112 -3.75 -12.90 -2.50
N ASN A 113 -4.57 -12.68 -1.46
CA ASN A 113 -5.97 -12.24 -1.57
C ASN A 113 -6.21 -10.80 -1.05
N ARG A 114 -5.16 -9.96 -1.02
CA ARG A 114 -5.20 -8.61 -0.43
C ARG A 114 -4.98 -7.50 -1.46
N HIS A 115 -4.99 -7.82 -2.75
CA HIS A 115 -4.83 -6.82 -3.82
C HIS A 115 -5.90 -5.72 -3.72
N GLY A 116 -7.18 -6.09 -3.61
CA GLY A 116 -8.28 -5.15 -3.47
C GLY A 116 -8.15 -4.26 -2.24
N ASP A 117 -7.79 -4.85 -1.09
CA ASP A 117 -7.55 -4.11 0.15
C ASP A 117 -6.44 -3.05 -0.03
N LEU A 118 -5.35 -3.40 -0.71
CA LEU A 118 -4.25 -2.46 -0.99
C LEU A 118 -4.71 -1.31 -1.91
N VAL A 119 -5.48 -1.61 -2.95
CA VAL A 119 -6.05 -0.61 -3.87
C VAL A 119 -6.96 0.35 -3.12
N HIS A 120 -7.90 -0.17 -2.33
CA HIS A 120 -8.85 0.65 -1.57
C HIS A 120 -8.15 1.55 -0.55
N VAL A 121 -7.29 0.97 0.28
CA VAL A 121 -6.56 1.74 1.30
C VAL A 121 -5.68 2.81 0.67
N LEU A 122 -5.00 2.49 -0.44
CA LEU A 122 -4.16 3.46 -1.15
C LEU A 122 -4.99 4.61 -1.72
N SER A 123 -6.18 4.33 -2.26
CA SER A 123 -7.09 5.34 -2.80
C SER A 123 -7.47 6.36 -1.71
N VAL A 124 -7.84 5.88 -0.52
CA VAL A 124 -8.15 6.74 0.64
C VAL A 124 -6.93 7.53 1.10
N LEU A 125 -5.76 6.89 1.23
CA LEU A 125 -4.54 7.54 1.71
C LEU A 125 -4.05 8.64 0.74
N LYS A 126 -4.22 8.46 -0.57
CA LYS A 126 -3.90 9.49 -1.56
C LYS A 126 -4.77 10.73 -1.40
N GLN A 127 -6.09 10.55 -1.27
CA GLN A 127 -7.02 11.66 -1.08
C GLN A 127 -6.71 12.47 0.19
N ILE A 128 -6.45 11.79 1.30
CA ILE A 128 -6.01 12.43 2.55
C ILE A 128 -4.70 13.22 2.33
N GLY A 129 -3.77 12.65 1.57
CA GLY A 129 -2.50 13.29 1.23
C GLY A 129 -2.65 14.56 0.38
N GLU A 130 -3.61 14.59 -0.55
CA GLU A 130 -3.91 15.74 -1.41
C GLU A 130 -4.60 16.87 -0.66
N ILE A 131 -5.58 16.52 0.17
CA ILE A 131 -6.23 17.46 1.09
C ILE A 131 -5.17 18.10 1.97
N LYS A 132 -4.29 17.31 2.58
CA LYS A 132 -3.20 17.81 3.43
C LYS A 132 -2.29 18.78 2.67
N ARG A 133 -1.84 18.44 1.45
CA ARG A 133 -0.98 19.31 0.63
C ARG A 133 -1.65 20.64 0.33
N THR A 134 -2.93 20.61 -0.08
CA THR A 134 -3.70 21.82 -0.36
C THR A 134 -3.83 22.71 0.87
N CYS A 135 -4.09 22.12 2.04
CA CYS A 135 -4.21 22.84 3.31
C CYS A 135 -2.88 23.42 3.82
N GLN A 136 -1.73 22.99 3.29
CA GLN A 136 -0.41 23.50 3.66
C GLN A 136 0.13 24.54 2.68
N ALA A 137 -0.26 24.47 1.41
CA ALA A 137 0.29 25.31 0.35
C ALA A 137 -0.37 26.70 0.24
N LYS A 138 -1.66 26.81 0.60
CA LYS A 138 -2.37 28.10 0.69
C LYS A 138 -2.33 28.55 2.14
N ARG A 139 -2.22 29.85 2.44
CA ARG A 139 -2.64 30.37 3.76
C ARG A 139 -4.15 30.14 3.85
N PRO A 140 -4.64 29.02 4.41
CA PRO A 140 -5.99 28.61 4.14
C PRO A 140 -6.91 29.43 5.04
N VAL A 141 -7.93 30.07 4.46
CA VAL A 141 -9.08 30.45 5.25
C VAL A 141 -9.71 29.14 5.74
N GLN A 142 -9.96 29.01 7.05
CA GLN A 142 -10.52 27.79 7.68
C GLN A 142 -11.72 27.21 6.91
N VAL A 143 -12.53 28.09 6.30
CA VAL A 143 -13.70 27.74 5.49
C VAL A 143 -13.34 26.92 4.25
N GLU A 144 -12.28 27.26 3.51
CA GLU A 144 -11.89 26.49 2.31
C GLU A 144 -11.43 25.07 2.66
N VAL A 145 -10.74 24.92 3.79
CA VAL A 145 -10.32 23.60 4.28
C VAL A 145 -11.53 22.76 4.67
N LEU A 146 -12.50 23.36 5.37
CA LEU A 146 -13.73 22.69 5.76
C LEU A 146 -14.57 22.28 4.55
N VAL A 147 -14.71 23.15 3.55
CA VAL A 147 -15.42 22.85 2.30
C VAL A 147 -14.74 21.71 1.55
N LYS A 148 -13.40 21.70 1.43
CA LYS A 148 -12.68 20.61 0.78
C LYS A 148 -12.81 19.28 1.52
N LEU A 149 -12.72 19.29 2.86
CA LEU A 149 -12.94 18.09 3.67
C LEU A 149 -14.37 17.57 3.52
N PHE A 150 -15.35 18.47 3.48
CA PHE A 150 -16.76 18.12 3.30
C PHE A 150 -17.02 17.51 1.93
N LEU A 151 -16.51 18.11 0.85
CA LEU A 151 -16.64 17.58 -0.50
C LEU A 151 -15.95 16.22 -0.64
N ALA A 152 -14.71 16.08 -0.16
CA ALA A 152 -14.01 14.80 -0.18
C ALA A 152 -14.78 13.71 0.59
N ARG A 153 -15.41 14.06 1.72
CA ARG A 153 -16.22 13.11 2.49
C ARG A 153 -17.46 12.63 1.72
N ILE A 154 -18.12 13.50 0.98
CA ILE A 154 -19.41 13.20 0.32
C ILE A 154 -19.24 12.65 -1.09
N GLN A 155 -18.17 13.04 -1.79
CA GLN A 155 -17.96 12.71 -3.21
C GLN A 155 -16.93 11.59 -3.40
N GLU A 156 -15.90 11.51 -2.55
CA GLU A 156 -14.76 10.60 -2.79
C GLU A 156 -14.64 9.51 -1.72
N LEU A 157 -15.00 9.81 -0.48
CA LEU A 157 -14.93 8.89 0.67
C LEU A 157 -16.32 8.49 1.17
N ASN A 158 -17.33 8.61 0.31
CA ASN A 158 -18.69 8.21 0.61
C ASN A 158 -18.78 6.67 0.68
N PRO A 159 -19.21 6.08 1.80
CA PRO A 159 -19.31 4.62 1.92
C PRO A 159 -20.35 4.01 0.98
N ASP A 160 -21.31 4.80 0.49
CA ASP A 160 -22.40 4.35 -0.37
C ASP A 160 -22.04 4.41 -1.87
N GLN A 161 -20.86 4.93 -2.21
CA GLN A 161 -20.36 5.04 -3.59
C GLN A 161 -19.04 4.29 -3.76
N PRO A 162 -18.73 3.78 -4.98
CA PRO A 162 -17.44 3.17 -5.25
C PRO A 162 -16.30 4.20 -5.04
N LEU A 163 -15.30 3.80 -4.26
CA LEU A 163 -14.07 4.59 -4.11
C LEU A 163 -13.37 4.75 -5.47
N PRO A 164 -13.04 5.98 -5.90
CA PRO A 164 -12.26 6.20 -7.11
C PRO A 164 -10.93 5.44 -7.04
N HIS A 165 -10.54 4.78 -8.13
CA HIS A 165 -9.28 4.04 -8.16
C HIS A 165 -8.08 5.00 -7.92
N TYR A 166 -7.05 4.57 -7.18
CA TYR A 166 -5.88 5.40 -6.85
C TYR A 166 -5.04 5.93 -8.05
N LEU A 167 -5.42 5.54 -9.28
CA LEU A 167 -4.81 5.99 -10.54
C LEU A 167 -5.73 6.92 -11.32
N SER A 168 -6.97 7.10 -10.88
CA SER A 168 -7.92 8.00 -11.50
C SER A 168 -7.46 9.44 -11.28
N SER A 169 -7.52 10.22 -12.34
CA SER A 169 -7.29 11.67 -12.33
C SER A 169 -8.47 12.36 -13.02
N ASP A 170 -8.63 13.67 -12.85
CA ASP A 170 -9.64 14.46 -13.56
C ASP A 170 -9.59 14.26 -15.09
N GLU A 171 -8.40 13.91 -15.62
CA GLU A 171 -8.16 13.63 -17.04
C GLU A 171 -8.36 12.16 -17.44
N ASN A 172 -8.48 11.23 -16.48
CA ASN A 172 -8.62 9.80 -16.76
C ASN A 172 -9.42 9.06 -15.65
N PRO A 173 -10.76 9.11 -15.70
CA PRO A 173 -11.60 8.36 -14.77
C PRO A 173 -11.53 6.86 -15.10
N LYS A 174 -10.85 6.10 -14.24
CA LYS A 174 -10.85 4.63 -14.24
C LYS A 174 -11.83 4.08 -13.23
#